data_AF-A0A970PX05-F1
#
_entry.id   AF-A0A970PX05-F1
#
_cell.length_a   1.000
_cell.length_b   1.000
_cell.length_c   1.000
_cell.angle_alpha   90.00
_cell.angle_beta   90.00
_cell.angle_gamma   90.00
#
_symmetry.space_group_name_H-M   'P 1'
#
loop_
_entity.id
_entity.type
_entity.pdbx_description
1 polymer ?
#
loop_
_entity_poly.entity_id
_entity_poly.type
_entity_poly.pdbx_seq_one_letter_code
_entity_poly.pdbx_strand_id
1 'polypeptide(L)'
;MPRTVTESLKMIGMRQVLSYVDRDFDRNAVKIADWLVKRDRKKRSVGSQAQKVKDALQNKEGNWHHLLTSIYSDIDDGVRRKLFRNFVVNASMIGSPRQRKKSLKHGCNIPWAILMDPTSACNLSCIGCWASE
;
A
#
# COMPACT_ATOMS: atom_id res chain seq x y z
N MET A 1 -15.56 -4.73 -13.11
CA MET A 1 -14.99 -6.03 -13.53
C MET A 1 -15.02 -6.98 -12.35
N PRO A 2 -15.72 -8.12 -12.47
CA PRO A 2 -15.73 -9.15 -11.42
C PRO A 2 -14.30 -9.64 -11.13
N ARG A 3 -14.08 -10.09 -9.90
CA ARG A 3 -12.78 -10.66 -9.49
C ARG A 3 -12.59 -12.03 -10.13
N THR A 4 -11.36 -12.34 -10.54
CA THR A 4 -11.00 -13.69 -10.95
C THR A 4 -10.83 -14.59 -9.73
N VAL A 5 -10.85 -15.91 -9.94
CA VAL A 5 -10.59 -16.89 -8.87
C VAL A 5 -9.25 -16.63 -8.18
N THR A 6 -8.20 -16.31 -8.94
CA THR A 6 -6.88 -15.96 -8.40
C THR A 6 -6.92 -14.72 -7.50
N GLU A 7 -7.73 -13.72 -7.84
CA GLU A 7 -7.86 -12.49 -7.05
C GLU A 7 -8.65 -12.75 -5.75
N SER A 8 -9.68 -13.59 -5.81
CA SER A 8 -10.39 -14.05 -4.62
C SER A 8 -9.48 -14.84 -3.67
N LEU A 9 -8.61 -15.70 -4.21
CA LEU A 9 -7.61 -16.42 -3.41
C LEU A 9 -6.60 -15.48 -2.73
N LYS A 10 -6.14 -14.42 -3.41
CA LYS A 10 -5.27 -13.39 -2.80
C LYS A 10 -5.95 -12.71 -1.60
N MET A 11 -7.26 -12.46 -1.68
CA MET A 11 -8.03 -11.85 -0.59
C MET A 11 -8.16 -12.77 0.62
N ILE A 12 -8.37 -14.07 0.40
CA ILE A 12 -8.45 -15.07 1.47
C ILE A 12 -7.09 -15.22 2.14
N GLY A 13 -6.02 -15.40 1.35
CA GLY A 13 -4.65 -15.55 1.85
C GLY A 13 -4.18 -14.35 2.68
N MET A 14 -4.66 -13.15 2.38
CA MET A 14 -4.34 -11.94 3.15
C MET A 14 -4.72 -12.06 4.63
N ARG A 15 -5.85 -12.70 4.98
CA ARG A 15 -6.23 -12.85 6.40
C ARG A 15 -5.18 -13.64 7.17
N GLN A 16 -4.65 -14.69 6.56
CA GLN A 16 -3.60 -15.52 7.14
C GLN A 16 -2.26 -14.79 7.22
N VAL A 17 -1.93 -13.97 6.20
CA VAL A 17 -0.73 -13.13 6.24
C VAL A 17 -0.82 -12.12 7.38
N LEU A 18 -1.97 -11.45 7.54
CA LEU A 18 -2.16 -10.48 8.62
C LEU A 18 -2.10 -11.14 9.98
N SER A 19 -2.77 -12.28 10.18
CA SER A 19 -2.68 -13.01 11.46
C SER A 19 -1.26 -13.50 11.78
N TYR A 20 -0.42 -13.77 10.76
CA TYR A 20 0.99 -14.04 10.96
C TYR A 20 1.76 -12.81 11.39
N VAL A 21 1.54 -11.66 10.75
CA VAL A 21 2.17 -10.39 11.14
C VAL A 21 1.73 -9.96 12.55
N ASP A 22 0.46 -10.18 12.91
CA ASP A 22 -0.12 -9.81 14.21
C ASP A 22 0.59 -10.48 15.40
N ARG A 23 1.18 -11.66 15.21
CA ARG A 23 1.84 -12.41 16.31
C ARG A 23 3.14 -11.79 16.79
N ASP A 24 3.88 -11.14 15.88
CA ASP A 24 5.19 -10.54 16.13
C ASP A 24 5.47 -9.60 14.95
N PHE A 25 5.01 -8.36 15.08
CA PHE A 25 5.08 -7.38 13.99
C PHE A 25 6.52 -7.14 13.55
N ASP A 26 7.42 -6.87 14.49
CA ASP A 26 8.81 -6.51 14.21
C ASP A 26 9.52 -7.57 13.37
N ARG A 27 9.33 -8.84 13.72
CA ARG A 27 9.97 -9.94 13.00
C ARG A 27 9.21 -10.34 11.75
N ASN A 28 7.89 -10.44 11.82
CA ASN A 28 7.10 -11.05 10.76
C ASN A 28 6.80 -10.06 9.63
N ALA A 29 6.68 -8.75 9.90
CA ALA A 29 6.51 -7.75 8.87
C ALA A 29 7.70 -7.71 7.90
N VAL A 30 8.93 -7.78 8.43
CA VAL A 30 10.16 -7.83 7.60
C VAL A 30 10.18 -9.08 6.71
N LYS A 31 9.80 -10.24 7.25
CA LYS A 31 9.72 -11.49 6.48
C LYS A 31 8.67 -11.44 5.37
N ILE A 32 7.50 -10.88 5.65
CA ILE A 32 6.44 -10.72 4.64
C ILE A 32 6.88 -9.74 3.57
N ALA A 33 7.49 -8.62 3.93
CA ALA A 33 8.01 -7.65 2.97
C ALA A 33 9.08 -8.30 2.06
N ASP A 34 10.04 -9.03 2.64
CA ASP A 34 11.05 -9.79 1.88
C ASP A 34 10.44 -10.83 0.94
N TRP A 35 9.44 -11.58 1.41
CA TRP A 35 8.71 -12.55 0.60
C TRP A 35 7.99 -11.89 -0.58
N LEU A 36 7.34 -10.73 -0.35
CA LEU A 36 6.67 -9.96 -1.41
C LEU A 36 7.65 -9.45 -2.47
N VAL A 37 8.83 -8.96 -2.04
CA VAL A 37 9.91 -8.56 -2.95
C VAL A 37 10.36 -9.73 -3.82
N LYS A 38 10.61 -10.90 -3.20
CA LYS A 38 11.06 -12.11 -3.91
C LYS A 38 10.00 -12.63 -4.89
N ARG A 39 8.72 -12.51 -4.54
CA ARG A 39 7.61 -12.99 -5.38
C ARG A 39 7.33 -12.08 -6.58
N ASP A 40 7.53 -10.76 -6.43
CA ASP A 40 7.38 -9.79 -7.52
C ASP A 40 8.74 -9.35 -8.09
N ARG A 41 9.53 -10.30 -8.61
CA ARG A 41 10.88 -10.06 -9.14
C ARG A 41 10.94 -8.97 -10.21
N LYS A 42 9.87 -8.83 -11.01
CA LYS A 42 9.78 -7.80 -12.06
C LYS A 42 9.32 -6.44 -11.51
N LYS A 43 9.01 -6.33 -10.21
CA LYS A 43 8.52 -5.13 -9.52
C LYS A 43 7.35 -4.47 -10.24
N ARG A 44 6.41 -5.29 -10.75
CA ARG A 44 5.28 -4.85 -11.59
C ARG A 44 3.96 -4.79 -10.82
N SER A 45 3.99 -5.12 -9.53
CA SER A 45 2.81 -5.16 -8.66
C SER A 45 3.07 -4.45 -7.34
N VAL A 46 3.67 -5.14 -6.36
CA VAL A 46 3.88 -4.65 -4.99
C VAL A 46 5.35 -4.69 -4.57
N GLY A 47 6.23 -5.29 -5.39
CA GLY A 47 7.61 -5.57 -5.01
C GLY A 47 8.46 -4.32 -4.76
N SER A 48 8.25 -3.23 -5.52
CA SER A 48 8.97 -1.98 -5.28
C SER A 48 8.53 -1.29 -3.99
N GLN A 49 7.24 -1.30 -3.68
CA GLN A 49 6.70 -0.76 -2.44
C GLN A 49 7.12 -1.62 -1.24
N ALA A 50 7.04 -2.95 -1.37
CA ALA A 50 7.46 -3.90 -0.35
C ALA A 50 8.96 -3.75 -0.02
N GLN A 51 9.81 -3.46 -1.01
CA GLN A 51 11.23 -3.17 -0.74
C GLN A 51 11.39 -1.93 0.14
N LYS A 52 10.73 -0.82 -0.19
CA LYS A 52 10.79 0.41 0.63
C LYS A 52 10.29 0.17 2.06
N VAL A 53 9.21 -0.59 2.21
CA VAL A 53 8.68 -0.98 3.53
C VAL A 53 9.70 -1.84 4.28
N LYS A 54 10.33 -2.81 3.61
CA LYS A 54 11.39 -3.63 4.20
C LYS A 54 12.54 -2.76 4.71
N ASP A 55 13.06 -1.87 3.87
CA ASP A 55 14.17 -0.99 4.22
C ASP A 55 13.81 -0.07 5.41
N ALA A 56 12.58 0.48 5.41
CA ALA A 56 12.06 1.27 6.52
C ALA A 56 11.90 0.47 7.82
N LEU A 57 11.46 -0.80 7.76
CA LEU A 57 11.35 -1.66 8.94
C LEU A 57 12.73 -2.04 9.52
N GLN A 58 13.76 -2.10 8.69
CA GLN A 58 15.12 -2.45 9.11
C GLN A 58 15.90 -1.26 9.67
N ASN A 59 15.62 -0.02 9.23
CA ASN A 59 16.23 1.18 9.78
C ASN A 59 15.52 1.63 11.06
N LYS A 60 15.87 1.04 12.21
CA LYS A 60 15.18 1.26 13.49
C LYS A 60 15.19 2.71 14.00
N GLU A 61 16.15 3.52 13.58
CA GLU A 61 16.27 4.94 13.97
C GLU A 61 15.53 5.89 13.00
N GLY A 62 15.03 5.38 11.88
CA GLY A 62 14.37 6.20 10.87
C GLY A 62 12.92 6.55 11.21
N ASN A 63 12.49 7.76 10.86
CA ASN A 63 11.09 8.20 11.00
C ASN A 63 10.08 7.23 10.37
N TRP A 64 10.46 6.58 9.26
CA TRP A 64 9.60 5.59 8.60
C TRP A 64 9.43 4.30 9.41
N HIS A 65 10.42 3.91 10.21
CA HIS A 65 10.27 2.80 11.15
C HIS A 65 9.24 3.16 12.22
N HIS A 66 9.40 4.33 12.84
CA HIS A 66 8.44 4.84 13.83
C HIS A 66 7.02 4.89 13.27
N LEU A 67 6.83 5.40 12.05
CA LEU A 67 5.52 5.43 11.40
C LEU A 67 4.92 4.03 11.19
N LEU A 68 5.72 3.07 10.71
CA LEU A 68 5.23 1.71 10.45
C LEU A 68 4.89 0.98 11.75
N THR A 69 5.69 1.20 12.80
CA THR A 69 5.43 0.65 14.13
C THR A 69 4.21 1.30 14.77
N SER A 70 4.02 2.63 14.64
CA SER A 70 2.85 3.34 15.18
C SER A 70 1.56 2.92 14.50
N ILE A 71 1.60 2.64 13.18
CA ILE A 71 0.47 2.01 12.49
C ILE A 71 0.07 0.70 13.17
N TYR A 72 1.02 -0.04 13.74
CA TYR A 72 0.75 -1.32 14.38
C TYR A 72 0.36 -1.20 15.85
N SER A 73 0.91 -0.24 16.60
CA SER A 73 0.63 -0.05 18.03
C SER A 73 -0.61 0.81 18.31
N ASP A 74 -0.88 1.81 17.46
CA ASP A 74 -1.83 2.89 17.79
C ASP A 74 -3.17 2.74 17.06
N ILE A 75 -3.20 2.00 15.95
CA ILE A 75 -4.40 1.85 15.11
C ILE A 75 -5.13 0.54 15.43
N ASP A 76 -6.45 0.63 15.58
CA ASP A 76 -7.34 -0.52 15.76
C ASP A 76 -7.15 -1.62 14.69
N ASP A 77 -7.15 -2.87 15.12
CA ASP A 77 -7.03 -4.08 14.30
C ASP A 77 -7.95 -4.09 13.08
N GLY A 78 -9.23 -3.74 13.26
CA GLY A 78 -10.21 -3.70 12.20
C GLY A 78 -9.86 -2.67 11.13
N VAL A 79 -9.35 -1.51 11.55
CA VAL A 79 -8.87 -0.45 10.66
C VAL A 79 -7.60 -0.88 9.94
N ARG A 80 -6.61 -1.43 10.64
CA ARG A 80 -5.36 -1.94 10.04
C ARG A 80 -5.65 -3.00 8.98
N ARG A 81 -6.52 -3.98 9.28
CA ARG A 81 -6.94 -5.01 8.31
C ARG A 81 -7.61 -4.42 7.07
N LYS A 82 -8.46 -3.39 7.23
CA LYS A 82 -9.07 -2.68 6.10
C LYS A 82 -8.03 -1.92 5.26
N LEU A 83 -7.07 -1.27 5.91
CA LEU A 83 -5.98 -0.55 5.24
C LEU A 83 -5.16 -1.52 4.38
N PHE A 84 -4.68 -2.62 4.95
CA PHE A 84 -3.94 -3.64 4.20
C PHE A 84 -4.76 -4.23 3.03
N ARG A 85 -6.04 -4.51 3.26
CA ARG A 85 -6.95 -4.99 2.21
C ARG A 85 -7.06 -4.04 1.03
N ASN A 86 -7.22 -2.75 1.31
CA ASN A 86 -7.44 -1.76 0.28
C ASN A 86 -6.15 -1.40 -0.43
N PHE A 87 -5.09 -1.07 0.30
CA PHE A 87 -3.85 -0.58 -0.32
C PHE A 87 -2.96 -1.71 -0.82
N VAL A 88 -2.69 -2.74 -0.01
CA VAL A 88 -1.77 -3.81 -0.40
C VAL A 88 -2.44 -4.74 -1.41
N VAL A 89 -3.63 -5.27 -1.09
CA VAL A 89 -4.26 -6.28 -1.96
C VAL A 89 -5.00 -5.66 -3.14
N ASN A 90 -6.00 -4.82 -2.88
CA ASN A 90 -6.83 -4.28 -3.96
C ASN A 90 -6.03 -3.31 -4.85
N ALA A 91 -5.32 -2.33 -4.28
CA ALA A 91 -4.63 -1.31 -5.07
C ALA A 91 -3.31 -1.83 -5.68
N SER A 92 -2.44 -2.51 -4.91
CA SER A 92 -1.12 -2.93 -5.41
C SER A 92 -1.09 -4.33 -6.04
N MET A 93 -1.60 -5.37 -5.35
CA MET A 93 -1.50 -6.76 -5.85
C MET A 93 -2.46 -7.09 -6.99
N ILE A 94 -3.58 -6.37 -7.07
CA ILE A 94 -4.63 -6.55 -8.08
C ILE A 94 -4.68 -5.33 -9.02
N GLY A 95 -4.69 -4.13 -8.46
CA GLY A 95 -4.81 -2.87 -9.18
C GLY A 95 -3.62 -2.59 -10.10
N SER A 96 -2.38 -2.57 -9.60
CA SER A 96 -1.20 -2.23 -10.42
C SER A 96 -1.05 -3.09 -11.68
N PRO A 97 -1.20 -4.44 -11.64
CA PRO A 97 -1.17 -5.25 -12.86
C PRO A 97 -2.28 -4.90 -13.86
N ARG A 98 -3.51 -4.63 -13.37
CA ARG A 98 -4.64 -4.23 -14.21
C ARG A 98 -4.42 -2.85 -14.83
N GLN A 99 -3.98 -1.88 -14.03
CA GLN A 99 -3.60 -0.53 -14.44
C GLN A 99 -2.55 -0.58 -15.55
N ARG A 100 -1.49 -1.38 -15.37
CA ARG A 100 -0.45 -1.57 -16.39
C ARG A 100 -0.97 -2.20 -17.68
N LYS A 101 -1.81 -3.24 -17.58
CA LYS A 101 -2.45 -3.85 -18.77
C LYS A 101 -3.32 -2.84 -19.52
N LYS A 102 -4.05 -1.99 -18.80
CA LYS A 102 -4.88 -0.93 -19.39
C LYS A 102 -4.04 0.17 -20.01
N SER A 103 -2.98 0.61 -19.34
CA SER A 103 -2.03 1.60 -19.85
C SER A 103 -1.42 1.15 -21.19
N LEU A 104 -0.96 -0.11 -21.27
CA LEU A 104 -0.44 -0.68 -22.50
C LEU A 104 -1.52 -0.81 -23.59
N LYS A 105 -2.74 -1.21 -23.23
CA LYS A 105 -3.86 -1.35 -24.19
C LYS A 105 -4.27 -0.02 -24.80
N HIS A 106 -4.28 1.05 -24.00
CA HIS A 106 -4.82 2.35 -24.38
C HIS A 106 -3.74 3.36 -24.79
N GLY A 107 -2.46 3.00 -24.66
CA GLY A 107 -1.35 3.89 -25.01
C GLY A 107 -1.25 5.14 -24.11
N CYS A 108 -1.80 5.10 -22.91
CA CYS A 108 -1.86 6.25 -22.00
C CYS A 108 -1.52 5.87 -20.56
N ASN A 109 -1.12 6.86 -19.76
CA ASN A 109 -0.95 6.66 -18.32
C ASN A 109 -2.32 6.49 -17.65
N ILE A 110 -2.47 5.50 -16.79
CA ILE A 110 -3.67 5.32 -15.98
C ILE A 110 -3.28 5.68 -14.54
N PRO A 111 -3.95 6.62 -13.87
CA PRO A 111 -3.56 7.04 -12.52
C PRO A 111 -3.79 5.91 -11.49
N TRP A 112 -2.92 5.84 -10.47
CA TRP A 112 -3.08 4.94 -9.32
C TRP A 112 -3.98 5.56 -8.25
N ALA A 113 -3.77 6.85 -7.98
CA ALA A 113 -4.61 7.68 -7.15
C ALA A 113 -5.04 8.90 -7.98
N ILE A 114 -6.27 9.34 -7.76
CA ILE A 114 -6.79 10.59 -8.29
C ILE A 114 -6.96 11.51 -7.08
N LEU A 115 -6.19 12.59 -7.05
CA LEU A 115 -6.46 13.71 -6.16
C LEU A 115 -7.38 14.66 -6.93
N MET A 116 -8.60 14.80 -6.46
CA MET A 116 -9.59 15.70 -7.04
C MET A 116 -9.91 16.74 -6.00
N ASP A 117 -9.56 17.98 -6.28
CA ASP A 117 -9.99 19.11 -5.49
C ASP A 117 -11.07 19.89 -6.24
N PRO A 118 -12.32 19.94 -5.71
CA PRO A 118 -13.43 20.57 -6.40
C PRO A 118 -13.39 22.11 -6.31
N THR A 119 -12.55 22.70 -5.46
CA THR A 119 -12.41 24.16 -5.33
C THR A 119 -11.11 24.57 -4.66
N SER A 120 -10.36 25.45 -5.30
CA SER A 120 -9.20 26.12 -4.70
C SER A 120 -9.57 27.33 -3.85
N ALA A 121 -10.87 27.64 -3.69
CA ALA A 121 -11.31 28.81 -2.93
C ALA A 121 -11.12 28.56 -1.43
N CYS A 122 -10.15 29.24 -0.84
CA CYS A 122 -9.91 29.27 0.59
C CYS A 122 -9.80 30.72 1.06
N ASN A 123 -10.42 31.06 2.20
CA ASN A 123 -10.37 32.40 2.78
C ASN A 123 -9.25 32.57 3.83
N LEU A 124 -8.30 31.63 3.89
CA LEU A 124 -7.17 31.64 4.81
C LEU A 124 -5.85 31.88 4.07
N SER A 125 -4.88 32.46 4.77
CA SER A 125 -3.54 32.76 4.22
C SER A 125 -2.46 31.86 4.83
N CYS A 126 -2.66 30.54 4.74
CA CYS A 126 -1.77 29.58 5.36
C CYS A 126 -0.44 29.46 4.58
N ILE A 127 0.68 29.73 5.26
CA ILE A 127 2.02 29.58 4.68
C ILE A 127 2.21 28.13 4.20
N GLY A 128 2.51 27.98 2.91
CA GLY A 128 2.77 26.67 2.27
C GLY A 128 1.52 25.89 1.87
N CYS A 129 0.32 26.43 2.02
CA CYS A 129 -0.89 25.81 1.52
C CYS A 129 -1.06 26.08 0.01
N TRP A 130 -1.37 25.03 -0.76
CA TRP A 130 -1.56 25.13 -2.20
C TRP A 130 -2.80 25.96 -2.60
N ALA A 131 -3.79 26.07 -1.71
CA ALA A 131 -5.05 26.81 -1.92
C ALA A 131 -5.02 28.23 -1.33
N SER A 132 -3.85 28.73 -0.91
CA SER A 132 -3.69 30.05 -0.28
C SER A 132 -3.35 31.17 -1.29
N GLU A 133 -3.74 31.01 -2.56
CA GLU A 133 -3.59 32.05 -3.60
C GLU A 133 -4.42 33.31 -3.29
#